data_AF-A0A0L8V825-F1
#
_entry.id   AF-A0A0L8V825-F1
#
_cell.length_a   1.000
_cell.length_b   1.000
_cell.length_c   1.000
_cell.angle_alpha   90.00
_cell.angle_beta   90.00
_cell.angle_gamma   90.00
#
_symmetry.space_group_name_H-M   'P 1'
#
loop_
_entity.id
_entity.type
_entity.pdbx_description
1 polymer ?
#
loop_
_entity_poly.entity_id
_entity_poly.type
_entity_poly.pdbx_seq_one_letter_code
_entity_poly.pdbx_strand_id
1 'polypeptide(L)'
;MTFRNGNYIKALIAIVFLLLSGFTEIPPGFRQIDFSDREGTLVMHHFENEADSLSSSEIIELQDENGLPVWFSRHFYKDVCMTGECKMIRLTLFWDGAGNYLGMEVPAEEPLTKSDHTEFEAADYEKLNVILSDTASILKDLESEELIIVPDSIDPYTAYEIDGYTAATQPALAEVVVKDAVYTCHTLWHTVYGPVQTKIMEILDERVDVSFLKRVFESHKTKKILWGIRAVEKDSSYHEDFYPLFIQYIQSDTLEISARALQYFQPSGLKDAALQKLLVEVMPGLSTDKKNTIIWKFIESGYATEDIVFELLTLFQEQKLNIGSLNLIYRLIRPEHLNNQQVMLALEGLSEHEDAYVRNLTGRLLGKFEK
;
A
#
# COMPACT_ATOMS: atom_id res chain seq x y z
N MET A 1 26.45 -45.68 -75.48
CA MET A 1 25.48 -45.25 -76.52
C MET A 1 24.09 -45.57 -76.00
N THR A 2 23.48 -44.60 -75.30
CA THR A 2 22.38 -43.72 -75.76
C THR A 2 21.00 -44.36 -75.50
N PHE A 3 20.36 -44.04 -74.36
CA PHE A 3 19.31 -42.99 -74.17
C PHE A 3 17.93 -43.48 -74.67
N ARG A 4 16.76 -43.31 -74.05
CA ARG A 4 16.21 -42.45 -72.97
C ARG A 4 14.75 -42.89 -72.69
N ASN A 5 14.13 -42.28 -71.69
CA ASN A 5 12.69 -42.25 -71.32
C ASN A 5 12.26 -43.40 -70.40
N GLY A 6 11.74 -43.19 -69.19
CA GLY A 6 11.12 -42.01 -68.59
C GLY A 6 9.78 -42.46 -68.03
N ASN A 7 9.57 -42.36 -66.71
CA ASN A 7 8.28 -41.98 -66.14
C ASN A 7 8.38 -41.73 -64.64
N TYR A 8 7.65 -40.70 -64.26
CA TYR A 8 7.74 -39.96 -63.02
C TYR A 8 6.98 -40.64 -61.88
N ILE A 9 7.53 -40.42 -60.69
CA ILE A 9 6.99 -40.69 -59.36
C ILE A 9 5.53 -40.21 -59.24
N LYS A 10 4.64 -41.10 -58.80
CA LYS A 10 3.35 -40.74 -58.18
C LYS A 10 3.29 -41.35 -56.78
N ALA A 11 3.80 -40.61 -55.80
CA ALA A 11 3.48 -40.84 -54.40
C ALA A 11 2.12 -40.19 -54.12
N LEU A 12 1.16 -40.99 -53.67
CA LEU A 12 -0.18 -40.57 -53.31
C LEU A 12 -0.14 -40.02 -51.87
N ILE A 13 -0.08 -38.70 -51.71
CA ILE A 13 -0.23 -38.04 -50.39
C ILE A 13 -1.72 -37.78 -50.19
N ALA A 14 -2.33 -38.53 -49.27
CA ALA A 14 -3.66 -38.24 -48.77
C ALA A 14 -3.59 -37.02 -47.84
N ILE A 15 -4.12 -35.89 -48.28
CA ILE A 15 -4.33 -34.71 -47.44
C ILE A 15 -5.68 -34.92 -46.74
N VAL A 16 -5.64 -35.29 -45.46
CA VAL A 16 -6.81 -35.27 -44.58
C VAL A 16 -7.05 -33.81 -44.19
N PHE A 17 -8.05 -33.17 -44.80
CA PHE A 17 -8.58 -31.90 -44.33
C PHE A 17 -9.39 -32.17 -43.06
N LEU A 18 -8.73 -32.03 -41.90
CA LEU A 18 -9.39 -31.87 -40.61
C LEU A 18 -9.96 -30.45 -40.57
N LEU A 19 -11.24 -30.32 -40.91
CA LEU A 19 -12.05 -29.17 -40.53
C LEU A 19 -12.18 -29.19 -39.00
N LEU A 20 -11.20 -28.60 -38.32
CA LEU A 20 -11.39 -28.10 -36.97
C LEU A 20 -12.32 -26.90 -37.10
N SER A 21 -13.61 -27.14 -36.88
CA SER A 21 -14.51 -26.11 -36.39
C SER A 21 -13.83 -25.46 -35.20
N GLY A 22 -13.39 -24.21 -35.38
CA GLY A 22 -12.95 -23.38 -34.28
C GLY A 22 -14.10 -23.30 -33.30
N PHE A 23 -13.99 -24.04 -32.19
CA PHE A 23 -14.61 -23.64 -30.96
C PHE A 23 -14.01 -22.27 -30.66
N THR A 24 -14.78 -21.21 -30.86
CA THR A 24 -14.55 -19.97 -30.12
C THR A 24 -14.77 -20.36 -28.66
N GLU A 25 -13.69 -20.75 -27.98
CA GLU A 25 -13.68 -20.79 -26.53
C GLU A 25 -14.08 -19.38 -26.08
N ILE A 26 -15.31 -19.26 -25.58
CA ILE A 26 -15.74 -18.10 -24.82
C ILE A 26 -14.70 -18.01 -23.69
N PRO A 27 -13.97 -16.88 -23.55
CA PRO A 27 -13.01 -16.77 -22.48
C PRO A 27 -13.75 -17.03 -21.16
N PRO A 28 -13.23 -17.90 -20.27
CA PRO A 28 -13.80 -17.99 -18.92
C PRO A 28 -13.75 -16.58 -18.34
N GLY A 29 -14.82 -16.17 -17.65
CA GLY A 29 -14.97 -14.81 -17.12
C GLY A 29 -13.68 -14.34 -16.45
N PHE A 30 -13.36 -13.05 -16.55
CA PHE A 30 -12.13 -12.54 -15.96
C PHE A 30 -12.21 -12.71 -14.44
N ARG A 31 -11.52 -13.73 -13.94
CA ARG A 31 -11.38 -14.07 -12.53
C ARG A 31 -9.90 -14.01 -12.20
N GLN A 32 -9.52 -12.94 -11.52
CA GLN A 32 -8.11 -12.69 -11.20
C GLN A 32 -7.57 -13.68 -10.15
N ILE A 33 -8.42 -14.14 -9.23
CA ILE A 33 -8.09 -15.08 -8.16
C ILE A 33 -9.33 -15.95 -7.91
N ASP A 34 -9.14 -17.25 -7.69
CA ASP A 34 -10.21 -18.08 -7.14
C ASP A 34 -10.42 -17.74 -5.65
N PHE A 35 -11.30 -16.77 -5.40
CA PHE A 35 -11.68 -16.37 -4.06
C PHE A 35 -12.62 -17.38 -3.38
N SER A 36 -13.28 -18.23 -4.19
CA SER A 36 -14.24 -19.25 -3.74
C SER A 36 -13.61 -20.48 -3.12
N ASP A 37 -12.36 -20.82 -3.46
CA ASP A 37 -11.68 -22.02 -2.95
C ASP A 37 -11.03 -21.84 -1.57
N ARG A 38 -11.21 -20.68 -0.92
CA ARG A 38 -10.63 -20.42 0.39
C ARG A 38 -11.53 -20.93 1.51
N GLU A 39 -11.00 -21.84 2.32
CA GLU A 39 -11.67 -22.30 3.53
C GLU A 39 -11.80 -21.16 4.56
N GLY A 40 -12.96 -21.11 5.22
CA GLY A 40 -13.24 -20.08 6.22
C GLY A 40 -14.72 -20.00 6.57
N THR A 41 -15.05 -19.04 7.44
CA THR A 41 -16.43 -18.73 7.82
C THR A 41 -16.89 -17.49 7.07
N LEU A 42 -18.03 -17.58 6.38
CA LEU A 42 -18.66 -16.42 5.74
C LEU A 42 -19.53 -15.64 6.74
N VAL A 43 -19.31 -14.34 6.80
CA VAL A 43 -20.07 -13.39 7.62
C VAL A 43 -20.67 -12.33 6.71
N MET A 44 -21.95 -12.01 6.91
CA MET A 44 -22.68 -11.04 6.11
C MET A 44 -22.86 -9.75 6.90
N HIS A 45 -22.48 -8.62 6.30
CA HIS A 45 -22.65 -7.29 6.86
C HIS A 45 -23.67 -6.51 6.04
N HIS A 46 -24.72 -6.03 6.69
CA HIS A 46 -25.69 -5.18 6.02
C HIS A 46 -25.07 -3.83 5.65
N PHE A 47 -25.30 -3.39 4.41
CA PHE A 47 -24.79 -2.14 3.88
C PHE A 47 -25.77 -1.57 2.85
N GLU A 48 -26.41 -0.45 3.19
CA GLU A 48 -27.25 0.31 2.27
C GLU A 48 -26.55 1.60 1.83
N ASN A 49 -26.63 1.89 0.54
CA ASN A 49 -26.15 3.13 -0.04
C ASN A 49 -27.21 3.64 -1.01
N GLU A 50 -27.85 4.76 -0.69
CA GLU A 50 -28.92 5.35 -1.51
C GLU A 50 -28.45 5.69 -2.92
N ALA A 51 -27.18 6.09 -3.07
CA ALA A 51 -26.56 6.39 -4.36
C ALA A 51 -26.23 5.12 -5.19
N ASP A 52 -26.44 3.92 -4.63
CA ASP A 52 -26.10 2.63 -5.24
C ASP A 52 -27.14 1.56 -4.85
N SER A 53 -28.40 1.85 -5.15
CA SER A 53 -29.56 1.03 -4.77
C SER A 53 -29.73 -0.25 -5.58
N LEU A 54 -29.04 -0.37 -6.72
CA LEU A 54 -29.12 -1.53 -7.62
C LEU A 54 -28.12 -2.63 -7.24
N SER A 55 -27.03 -2.27 -6.55
CA SER A 55 -26.02 -3.21 -6.06
C SER A 55 -26.51 -3.97 -4.81
N SER A 56 -25.82 -5.05 -4.44
CA SER A 56 -26.17 -5.83 -3.25
C SER A 56 -26.18 -4.96 -1.98
N SER A 57 -27.14 -5.19 -1.09
CA SER A 57 -27.23 -4.56 0.23
C SER A 57 -26.34 -5.25 1.29
N GLU A 58 -25.42 -6.09 0.85
CA GLU A 58 -24.57 -6.91 1.71
C GLU A 58 -23.10 -6.83 1.31
N ILE A 59 -22.23 -6.69 2.30
CA ILE A 59 -20.80 -6.93 2.20
C ILE A 59 -20.53 -8.30 2.80
N ILE A 60 -19.91 -9.18 2.02
CA ILE A 60 -19.54 -10.53 2.43
C ILE A 60 -18.11 -10.49 2.97
N GLU A 61 -17.88 -11.08 4.12
CA GLU A 61 -16.55 -11.27 4.69
C GLU A 61 -16.25 -12.76 4.79
N LEU A 62 -15.05 -13.17 4.34
CA LEU A 62 -14.51 -14.48 4.67
C LEU A 62 -13.53 -14.35 5.84
N GLN A 63 -13.73 -15.11 6.91
CA GLN A 63 -12.84 -15.19 8.06
C GLN A 63 -12.05 -16.49 8.08
N ASP A 64 -10.79 -16.44 8.52
CA ASP A 64 -10.01 -17.64 8.81
C ASP A 64 -10.44 -18.30 10.13
N GLU A 65 -9.82 -19.43 10.47
CA GLU A 65 -10.09 -20.19 11.71
C GLU A 65 -9.87 -19.37 13.00
N ASN A 66 -9.09 -18.28 12.92
CA ASN A 66 -8.77 -17.39 14.04
C ASN A 66 -9.69 -16.15 14.08
N GLY A 67 -10.72 -16.12 13.23
CA GLY A 67 -11.65 -15.01 13.11
C GLY A 67 -11.04 -13.75 12.48
N LEU A 68 -9.90 -13.86 11.81
CA LEU A 68 -9.33 -12.74 11.08
C LEU A 68 -9.95 -12.65 9.67
N PRO A 69 -10.29 -11.45 9.20
CA PRO A 69 -10.73 -11.25 7.84
C PRO A 69 -9.67 -11.70 6.84
N VAL A 70 -10.04 -12.54 5.88
CA VAL A 70 -9.24 -12.96 4.73
C VAL A 70 -9.49 -11.99 3.58
N TRP A 71 -10.75 -11.78 3.24
CA TRP A 71 -11.21 -10.81 2.27
C TRP A 71 -12.63 -10.34 2.58
N PHE A 72 -12.99 -9.20 1.98
CA PHE A 72 -14.36 -8.71 1.87
C PHE A 72 -14.76 -8.67 0.40
N SER A 73 -16.04 -8.81 0.10
CA SER A 73 -16.55 -8.66 -1.26
C SER A 73 -17.94 -8.04 -1.27
N ARG A 74 -18.30 -7.45 -2.41
CA ARG A 74 -19.65 -6.97 -2.68
C ARG A 74 -19.95 -7.11 -4.17
N HIS A 75 -21.18 -7.52 -4.47
CA HIS A 75 -21.68 -7.55 -5.84
C HIS A 75 -22.24 -6.19 -6.24
N PHE A 76 -21.84 -5.73 -7.42
CA PHE A 76 -22.20 -4.43 -7.97
C PHE A 76 -23.05 -4.59 -9.23
N TYR A 77 -24.09 -3.77 -9.32
CA TYR A 77 -24.89 -3.59 -10.52
C TYR A 77 -25.09 -2.09 -10.75
N LYS A 78 -24.28 -1.49 -11.62
CA LYS A 78 -24.17 -0.02 -11.73
C LYS A 78 -24.05 0.45 -13.16
N ASP A 79 -24.43 1.71 -13.38
CA ASP A 79 -24.06 2.44 -14.58
C ASP A 79 -22.61 2.94 -14.45
N VAL A 80 -21.89 2.97 -15.56
CA VAL A 80 -20.49 3.43 -15.66
C VAL A 80 -20.28 4.48 -16.73
N CYS A 81 -21.33 4.94 -17.42
CA CYS A 81 -21.22 6.04 -18.36
C CYS A 81 -22.07 7.24 -17.93
N MET A 82 -21.76 8.41 -18.49
CA MET A 82 -22.53 9.63 -18.25
C MET A 82 -23.83 9.69 -19.06
N THR A 83 -23.94 8.90 -20.14
CA THR A 83 -25.02 9.00 -21.13
C THR A 83 -26.18 8.04 -20.85
N GLY A 84 -25.99 7.04 -19.97
CA GLY A 84 -26.93 5.94 -19.77
C GLY A 84 -27.09 4.99 -20.96
N GLU A 85 -26.31 5.17 -22.03
CA GLU A 85 -26.36 4.31 -23.23
C GLU A 85 -25.52 3.04 -23.08
N CYS A 86 -24.54 3.05 -22.17
CA CYS A 86 -23.73 1.87 -21.91
C CYS A 86 -24.54 0.80 -21.19
N LYS A 87 -24.14 -0.46 -21.40
CA LYS A 87 -24.70 -1.56 -20.62
C LYS A 87 -24.31 -1.38 -19.15
N MET A 88 -25.30 -1.52 -18.28
CA MET A 88 -25.08 -1.66 -16.84
C MET A 88 -24.08 -2.79 -16.59
N ILE A 89 -23.09 -2.53 -15.74
CA ILE A 89 -22.05 -3.50 -15.42
C ILE A 89 -22.47 -4.38 -14.25
N ARG A 90 -22.12 -5.67 -14.33
CA ARG A 90 -22.17 -6.60 -13.20
C ARG A 90 -20.78 -7.09 -12.90
N LEU A 91 -20.36 -6.95 -11.64
CA LEU A 91 -19.11 -7.53 -11.17
C LEU A 91 -19.13 -7.72 -9.67
N THR A 92 -18.18 -8.49 -9.16
CA THR A 92 -17.87 -8.55 -7.74
C THR A 92 -16.51 -7.91 -7.52
N LEU A 93 -16.44 -6.94 -6.61
CA LEU A 93 -15.17 -6.37 -6.16
C LEU A 93 -14.76 -7.02 -4.83
N PHE A 94 -13.45 -7.17 -4.65
CA PHE A 94 -12.85 -7.77 -3.47
C PHE A 94 -11.86 -6.81 -2.81
N TRP A 95 -11.86 -6.81 -1.48
CA TRP A 95 -10.88 -6.15 -0.64
C TRP A 95 -10.19 -7.19 0.24
N ASP A 96 -8.92 -6.98 0.59
CA ASP A 96 -8.23 -7.84 1.53
C ASP A 96 -8.68 -7.56 2.98
N GLY A 97 -8.26 -8.43 3.91
CA GLY A 97 -8.56 -8.27 5.33
C GLY A 97 -7.96 -7.04 6.02
N ALA A 98 -7.33 -6.13 5.27
CA ALA A 98 -6.85 -4.82 5.71
C ALA A 98 -7.53 -3.66 4.94
N GLY A 99 -8.59 -3.96 4.18
CA GLY A 99 -9.40 -2.99 3.45
C GLY A 99 -8.80 -2.50 2.13
N ASN A 100 -7.72 -3.11 1.62
CA ASN A 100 -7.13 -2.71 0.34
C ASN A 100 -7.78 -3.47 -0.80
N TYR A 101 -7.88 -2.87 -1.99
CA TYR A 101 -8.33 -3.57 -3.18
C TYR A 101 -7.52 -4.87 -3.39
N LEU A 102 -8.24 -5.95 -3.67
CA LEU A 102 -7.70 -7.30 -3.84
C LEU A 102 -7.94 -7.84 -5.24
N GLY A 103 -9.03 -7.47 -5.89
CA GLY A 103 -9.34 -7.90 -7.24
C GLY A 103 -10.80 -7.72 -7.61
N MET A 104 -11.12 -8.19 -8.81
CA MET A 104 -12.48 -8.19 -9.35
C MET A 104 -12.81 -9.50 -10.05
N GLU A 105 -14.09 -9.80 -10.12
CA GLU A 105 -14.65 -10.90 -10.89
C GLU A 105 -15.77 -10.39 -11.79
N VAL A 106 -15.63 -10.64 -13.09
CA VAL A 106 -16.59 -10.22 -14.12
C VAL A 106 -17.20 -11.47 -14.78
N PRO A 107 -18.54 -11.61 -14.80
CA PRO A 107 -19.21 -12.72 -15.47
C PRO A 107 -18.86 -12.78 -16.97
N ALA A 108 -18.62 -13.99 -17.50
CA ALA A 108 -18.22 -14.19 -18.89
C ALA A 108 -19.31 -13.74 -19.89
N GLU A 109 -20.56 -13.90 -19.47
CA GLU A 109 -21.77 -13.56 -20.22
C GLU A 109 -22.06 -12.06 -20.27
N GLU A 110 -21.45 -11.26 -19.39
CA GLU A 110 -21.65 -9.82 -19.26
C GLU A 110 -20.30 -9.09 -19.17
N PRO A 111 -19.47 -9.10 -20.24
CA PRO A 111 -18.17 -8.43 -20.23
C PRO A 111 -18.33 -6.91 -20.12
N LEU A 112 -17.33 -6.25 -19.54
CA LEU A 112 -17.23 -4.79 -19.55
C LEU A 112 -17.07 -4.28 -20.99
N THR A 113 -17.62 -3.10 -21.28
CA THR A 113 -17.52 -2.46 -22.59
C THR A 113 -16.84 -1.10 -22.51
N LYS A 114 -16.19 -0.72 -23.60
CA LYS A 114 -15.64 0.61 -23.84
C LYS A 114 -16.76 1.58 -24.26
N SER A 115 -16.41 2.86 -24.38
CA SER A 115 -17.29 3.95 -24.81
C SER A 115 -17.87 3.75 -26.21
N ASP A 116 -17.17 3.00 -27.09
CA ASP A 116 -17.67 2.63 -28.42
C ASP A 116 -18.46 1.31 -28.42
N HIS A 117 -18.82 0.80 -27.23
CA HIS A 117 -19.53 -0.47 -26.99
C HIS A 117 -18.76 -1.73 -27.39
N THR A 118 -17.46 -1.62 -27.69
CA THR A 118 -16.61 -2.82 -27.86
C THR A 118 -16.32 -3.47 -26.51
N GLU A 119 -16.27 -4.80 -26.49
CA GLU A 119 -15.96 -5.56 -25.26
C GLU A 119 -14.50 -5.35 -24.85
N PHE A 120 -14.26 -5.39 -23.53
CA PHE A 120 -12.91 -5.40 -22.97
C PHE A 120 -12.16 -6.66 -23.38
N GLU A 121 -10.91 -6.49 -23.82
CA GLU A 121 -9.97 -7.58 -24.03
C GLU A 121 -9.23 -7.90 -22.72
N ALA A 122 -8.53 -9.05 -22.67
CA ALA A 122 -7.76 -9.44 -21.49
C ALA A 122 -6.77 -8.35 -21.02
N ALA A 123 -6.12 -7.66 -21.96
CA ALA A 123 -5.19 -6.57 -21.63
C ALA A 123 -5.88 -5.35 -20.99
N ASP A 124 -7.15 -5.11 -21.33
CA ASP A 124 -7.94 -4.03 -20.74
C ASP A 124 -8.26 -4.35 -19.27
N TYR A 125 -8.62 -5.60 -18.96
CA TYR A 125 -8.86 -6.03 -17.57
C TYR A 125 -7.58 -5.97 -16.72
N GLU A 126 -6.43 -6.39 -17.26
CA GLU A 126 -5.15 -6.27 -16.56
C GLU A 126 -4.81 -4.80 -16.27
N LYS A 127 -5.00 -3.92 -17.26
CA LYS A 127 -4.78 -2.48 -17.07
C LYS A 127 -5.76 -1.89 -16.05
N LEU A 128 -7.03 -2.24 -16.11
CA LEU A 128 -8.04 -1.83 -15.14
C LEU A 128 -7.65 -2.30 -13.73
N ASN A 129 -7.20 -3.53 -13.57
CA ASN A 129 -6.74 -4.04 -12.28
C ASN A 129 -5.55 -3.25 -11.71
N VAL A 130 -4.58 -2.86 -12.54
CA VAL A 130 -3.47 -1.99 -12.13
C VAL A 130 -4.00 -0.62 -11.66
N ILE A 131 -4.95 -0.04 -12.38
CA ILE A 131 -5.57 1.25 -12.02
C ILE A 131 -6.30 1.15 -10.68
N LEU A 132 -7.10 0.11 -10.48
CA LEU A 132 -7.85 -0.10 -9.23
C LEU A 132 -6.91 -0.41 -8.05
N SER A 133 -5.72 -0.95 -8.30
CA SER A 133 -4.69 -1.19 -7.29
C SER A 133 -3.91 0.07 -6.90
N ASP A 134 -4.00 1.15 -7.69
CA ASP A 134 -3.27 2.39 -7.43
C ASP A 134 -4.07 3.35 -6.55
N THR A 135 -3.72 3.40 -5.26
CA THR A 135 -4.30 4.32 -4.28
C THR A 135 -3.96 5.79 -4.53
N ALA A 136 -2.95 6.07 -5.35
CA ALA A 136 -2.47 7.41 -5.68
C ALA A 136 -2.86 7.85 -7.10
N SER A 137 -3.80 7.13 -7.73
CA SER A 137 -4.28 7.44 -9.07
C SER A 137 -4.79 8.88 -9.18
N ILE A 138 -4.47 9.54 -10.28
CA ILE A 138 -4.98 10.88 -10.60
C ILE A 138 -6.52 10.91 -10.66
N LEU A 139 -7.16 9.76 -10.91
CA LEU A 139 -8.62 9.64 -10.94
C LEU A 139 -9.26 10.08 -9.61
N LYS A 140 -8.53 9.99 -8.49
CA LYS A 140 -9.02 10.37 -7.16
C LYS A 140 -9.59 11.78 -7.08
N ASP A 141 -8.94 12.72 -7.76
CA ASP A 141 -9.22 14.16 -7.62
C ASP A 141 -9.94 14.72 -8.86
N LEU A 142 -10.27 13.87 -9.85
CA LEU A 142 -10.93 14.27 -11.09
C LEU A 142 -12.44 14.09 -10.99
N GLU A 143 -13.18 15.12 -11.38
CA GLU A 143 -14.62 15.01 -11.59
C GLU A 143 -14.92 14.35 -12.95
N SER A 144 -16.14 13.82 -13.12
CA SER A 144 -16.51 13.09 -14.34
C SER A 144 -16.41 13.96 -15.61
N GLU A 145 -16.66 15.26 -15.51
CA GLU A 145 -16.62 16.20 -16.64
C GLU A 145 -15.17 16.48 -17.08
N GLU A 146 -14.19 16.25 -16.20
CA GLU A 146 -12.77 16.46 -16.45
C GLU A 146 -12.10 15.26 -17.15
N LEU A 147 -12.87 14.23 -17.49
CA LEU A 147 -12.32 13.00 -18.09
C LEU A 147 -12.19 13.07 -19.61
N ILE A 148 -12.93 13.99 -20.24
CA ILE A 148 -13.07 14.10 -21.70
C ILE A 148 -12.73 15.50 -22.18
N ILE A 149 -12.37 15.60 -23.47
CA ILE A 149 -12.28 16.86 -24.17
C ILE A 149 -13.62 17.12 -24.85
N VAL A 150 -14.28 18.19 -24.44
CA VAL A 150 -15.49 18.72 -25.06
C VAL A 150 -15.28 20.20 -25.31
N PRO A 151 -15.64 20.75 -26.48
CA PRO A 151 -15.52 22.18 -26.74
C PRO A 151 -16.46 22.93 -25.80
N ASP A 152 -16.08 24.13 -25.33
CA ASP A 152 -16.89 24.94 -24.41
C ASP A 152 -18.34 25.21 -24.87
N SER A 153 -18.62 25.03 -26.17
CA SER A 153 -19.94 25.18 -26.78
C SER A 153 -20.85 23.95 -26.68
N ILE A 154 -20.34 22.82 -26.19
CA ILE A 154 -21.07 21.55 -26.08
C ILE A 154 -21.12 21.17 -24.61
N ASP A 155 -22.29 20.78 -24.13
CA ASP A 155 -22.45 20.25 -22.79
C ASP A 155 -21.75 18.87 -22.72
N PRO A 156 -20.80 18.64 -21.80
CA PRO A 156 -20.14 17.35 -21.63
C PRO A 156 -21.10 16.19 -21.44
N TYR A 157 -22.26 16.41 -20.81
CA TYR A 157 -23.28 15.39 -20.60
C TYR A 157 -24.04 15.00 -21.87
N THR A 158 -24.06 15.86 -22.89
CA THR A 158 -24.73 15.59 -24.18
C THR A 158 -23.74 15.42 -25.33
N ALA A 159 -22.42 15.46 -25.05
CA ALA A 159 -21.39 15.47 -26.08
C ALA A 159 -21.41 14.23 -26.97
N TYR A 160 -21.87 13.10 -26.45
CA TYR A 160 -21.97 11.82 -27.16
C TYR A 160 -23.28 11.66 -27.96
N GLU A 161 -24.32 12.44 -27.69
CA GLU A 161 -25.61 12.40 -28.41
C GLU A 161 -25.55 13.14 -29.76
N ILE A 162 -24.46 13.90 -29.98
CA ILE A 162 -24.23 14.62 -31.23
C ILE A 162 -23.58 13.65 -32.22
N ASP A 163 -24.37 13.18 -33.20
CA ASP A 163 -23.89 12.31 -34.29
C ASP A 163 -22.61 12.90 -34.94
N GLY A 164 -21.50 12.17 -34.78
CA GLY A 164 -20.17 12.58 -35.24
C GLY A 164 -19.20 13.06 -34.15
N TYR A 165 -19.60 13.11 -32.87
CA TYR A 165 -18.71 13.48 -31.76
C TYR A 165 -18.47 12.28 -30.83
N THR A 166 -17.24 11.76 -30.85
CA THR A 166 -16.75 10.84 -29.80
C THR A 166 -15.98 11.71 -28.82
N ALA A 167 -16.50 11.93 -27.61
CA ALA A 167 -15.77 12.76 -26.66
C ALA A 167 -14.49 12.02 -26.24
N ALA A 168 -13.37 12.50 -26.76
CA ALA A 168 -12.09 11.84 -26.62
C ALA A 168 -11.59 11.99 -25.18
N THR A 169 -11.08 10.88 -24.61
CA THR A 169 -10.36 10.92 -23.33
C THR A 169 -9.25 11.96 -23.39
N GLN A 170 -9.09 12.75 -22.32
CA GLN A 170 -8.00 13.71 -22.27
C GLN A 170 -6.65 13.02 -22.50
N PRO A 171 -5.76 13.52 -23.38
CA PRO A 171 -4.48 12.89 -23.68
C PRO A 171 -3.61 12.65 -22.45
N ALA A 172 -3.72 13.53 -21.43
CA ALA A 172 -3.02 13.36 -20.15
C ALA A 172 -3.47 12.11 -19.37
N LEU A 173 -4.66 11.59 -19.64
CA LEU A 173 -5.22 10.41 -18.98
C LEU A 173 -4.97 9.10 -19.76
N ALA A 174 -4.53 9.17 -21.02
CA ALA A 174 -4.43 8.00 -21.90
C ALA A 174 -3.53 6.88 -21.35
N GLU A 175 -2.48 7.24 -20.60
CA GLU A 175 -1.59 6.26 -19.99
C GLU A 175 -2.17 5.63 -18.71
N VAL A 176 -3.01 6.37 -17.97
CA VAL A 176 -3.55 6.00 -16.65
C VAL A 176 -4.97 5.43 -16.70
N VAL A 177 -5.58 5.31 -17.87
CA VAL A 177 -6.89 4.67 -18.06
C VAL A 177 -6.89 3.63 -19.17
N VAL A 178 -7.82 2.69 -19.12
CA VAL A 178 -8.12 1.83 -20.28
C VAL A 178 -8.57 2.74 -21.42
N LYS A 179 -7.95 2.56 -22.59
CA LYS A 179 -8.25 3.37 -23.77
C LYS A 179 -9.75 3.25 -24.09
N ASP A 180 -10.38 4.39 -24.32
CA ASP A 180 -11.81 4.48 -24.64
C ASP A 180 -12.71 3.95 -23.51
N ALA A 181 -12.25 3.91 -22.25
CA ALA A 181 -13.06 3.48 -21.08
C ALA A 181 -12.75 4.29 -19.81
N VAL A 182 -12.50 5.60 -19.97
CA VAL A 182 -12.13 6.51 -18.87
C VAL A 182 -13.19 6.55 -17.76
N TYR A 183 -14.47 6.57 -18.12
CA TYR A 183 -15.59 6.58 -17.15
C TYR A 183 -15.70 5.28 -16.36
N THR A 184 -15.54 4.13 -17.01
CA THR A 184 -15.49 2.82 -16.35
C THR A 184 -14.34 2.77 -15.34
N CYS A 185 -13.15 3.25 -15.73
CA CYS A 185 -11.99 3.31 -14.83
C CYS A 185 -12.26 4.22 -13.63
N HIS A 186 -12.78 5.43 -13.86
CA HIS A 186 -13.11 6.41 -12.83
C HIS A 186 -14.19 5.90 -11.86
N THR A 187 -15.30 5.38 -12.39
CA THR A 187 -16.43 4.88 -11.60
C THR A 187 -16.02 3.71 -10.73
N LEU A 188 -15.26 2.76 -11.27
CA LEU A 188 -14.81 1.60 -10.51
C LEU A 188 -13.74 1.98 -9.47
N TRP A 189 -12.85 2.93 -9.78
CA TRP A 189 -11.88 3.43 -8.81
C TRP A 189 -12.60 4.06 -7.61
N HIS A 190 -13.57 4.94 -7.85
CA HIS A 190 -14.38 5.54 -6.77
C HIS A 190 -15.28 4.54 -6.05
N THR A 191 -15.65 3.44 -6.72
CA THR A 191 -16.38 2.34 -6.08
C THR A 191 -15.47 1.55 -5.13
N VAL A 192 -14.22 1.30 -5.52
CA VAL A 192 -13.19 0.62 -4.71
C VAL A 192 -12.80 1.45 -3.49
N TYR A 193 -12.60 2.76 -3.66
CA TYR A 193 -12.11 3.67 -2.61
C TYR A 193 -13.23 4.52 -1.96
N GLY A 194 -14.47 4.11 -2.15
CA GLY A 194 -15.67 4.83 -1.71
C GLY A 194 -16.34 4.23 -0.47
N PRO A 195 -17.67 4.40 -0.34
CA PRO A 195 -18.44 4.02 0.85
C PRO A 195 -18.28 2.58 1.33
N VAL A 196 -18.06 1.63 0.40
CA VAL A 196 -17.88 0.21 0.75
C VAL A 196 -16.57 -0.02 1.49
N GLN A 197 -15.47 0.60 1.03
CA GLN A 197 -14.20 0.54 1.76
C GLN A 197 -14.32 1.23 3.11
N THR A 198 -14.99 2.39 3.18
CA THR A 198 -15.26 3.05 4.47
C THR A 198 -15.96 2.10 5.43
N LYS A 199 -17.01 1.39 4.97
CA LYS A 199 -17.71 0.41 5.81
C LYS A 199 -16.83 -0.75 6.25
N ILE A 200 -16.00 -1.27 5.35
CA ILE A 200 -15.02 -2.32 5.70
C ILE A 200 -14.06 -1.82 6.80
N MET A 201 -13.57 -0.58 6.69
CA MET A 201 -12.70 0.00 7.71
C MET A 201 -13.41 0.18 9.05
N GLU A 202 -14.69 0.56 9.07
CA GLU A 202 -15.51 0.61 10.29
C GLU A 202 -15.61 -0.79 10.94
N ILE A 203 -15.95 -1.82 10.16
CA ILE A 203 -16.05 -3.20 10.65
C ILE A 203 -14.73 -3.67 11.28
N LEU A 204 -13.60 -3.30 10.66
CA LEU A 204 -12.27 -3.63 11.18
C LEU A 204 -11.96 -2.86 12.47
N ASP A 205 -12.23 -1.55 12.49
CA ASP A 205 -11.98 -0.67 13.65
C ASP A 205 -12.84 -1.08 14.87
N GLU A 206 -14.10 -1.52 14.66
CA GLU A 206 -14.99 -2.00 15.73
C GLU A 206 -14.47 -3.27 16.45
N ARG A 207 -13.59 -4.04 15.81
CA ARG A 207 -13.00 -5.27 16.35
C ARG A 207 -11.64 -5.06 16.99
N VAL A 208 -11.10 -3.84 16.93
CA VAL A 208 -9.79 -3.55 17.48
C VAL A 208 -9.82 -3.70 19.00
N ASP A 209 -9.14 -4.74 19.45
CA ASP A 209 -8.72 -4.93 20.83
C ASP A 209 -7.32 -5.57 20.84
N VAL A 210 -6.70 -5.67 22.02
CA VAL A 210 -5.36 -6.25 22.18
C VAL A 210 -5.28 -7.68 21.64
N SER A 211 -6.32 -8.49 21.82
CA SER A 211 -6.32 -9.89 21.38
C SER A 211 -6.45 -10.01 19.86
N PHE A 212 -7.30 -9.20 19.24
CA PHE A 212 -7.46 -9.11 17.80
C PHE A 212 -6.17 -8.63 17.12
N LEU A 213 -5.56 -7.56 17.64
CA LEU A 213 -4.31 -7.03 17.13
C LEU A 213 -3.15 -8.03 17.22
N LYS A 214 -3.06 -8.80 18.32
CA LYS A 214 -2.08 -9.90 18.43
C LYS A 214 -2.24 -10.92 17.30
N ARG A 215 -3.47 -11.38 17.04
CA ARG A 215 -3.74 -12.30 15.91
C ARG A 215 -3.37 -11.67 14.56
N VAL A 216 -3.68 -10.39 14.37
CA VAL A 216 -3.29 -9.64 13.15
C VAL A 216 -1.77 -9.67 12.93
N PHE A 217 -0.97 -9.44 13.97
CA PHE A 217 0.49 -9.46 13.88
C PHE A 217 1.06 -10.88 13.71
N GLU A 218 0.45 -11.89 14.33
CA GLU A 218 0.79 -13.31 14.19
C GLU A 218 0.46 -13.87 12.79
N SER A 219 -0.39 -13.20 12.00
CA SER A 219 -0.68 -13.63 10.63
C SER A 219 0.53 -13.56 9.69
N HIS A 220 1.57 -12.80 10.07
CA HIS A 220 2.77 -12.53 9.26
C HIS A 220 2.48 -11.99 7.85
N LYS A 221 1.28 -11.46 7.60
CA LYS A 221 0.92 -10.84 6.32
C LYS A 221 1.26 -9.36 6.36
N THR A 222 2.17 -8.92 5.50
CA THR A 222 2.66 -7.52 5.44
C THR A 222 1.54 -6.49 5.46
N LYS A 223 0.52 -6.62 4.60
CA LYS A 223 -0.60 -5.65 4.55
C LYS A 223 -1.39 -5.59 5.86
N LYS A 224 -1.63 -6.74 6.51
CA LYS A 224 -2.30 -6.83 7.82
C LYS A 224 -1.44 -6.21 8.92
N ILE A 225 -0.13 -6.47 8.93
CA ILE A 225 0.81 -5.86 9.90
C ILE A 225 0.81 -4.33 9.75
N LEU A 226 0.92 -3.82 8.52
CA LEU A 226 0.92 -2.37 8.27
C LEU A 226 -0.39 -1.71 8.71
N TRP A 227 -1.52 -2.39 8.50
CA TRP A 227 -2.81 -1.96 9.03
C TRP A 227 -2.86 -2.02 10.56
N GLY A 228 -2.35 -3.09 11.18
CA GLY A 228 -2.31 -3.25 12.63
C GLY A 228 -1.49 -2.15 13.32
N ILE A 229 -0.34 -1.76 12.75
CA ILE A 229 0.45 -0.63 13.24
C ILE A 229 -0.37 0.68 13.19
N ARG A 230 -1.11 0.92 12.10
CA ARG A 230 -2.02 2.07 11.97
C ARG A 230 -3.14 2.04 13.00
N ALA A 231 -3.72 0.86 13.25
CA ALA A 231 -4.79 0.70 14.22
C ALA A 231 -4.31 1.03 15.64
N VAL A 232 -3.12 0.56 16.03
CA VAL A 232 -2.50 0.91 17.31
C VAL A 232 -2.21 2.41 17.41
N GLU A 233 -1.74 3.05 16.34
CA GLU A 233 -1.44 4.50 16.35
C GLU A 233 -2.66 5.39 16.58
N LYS A 234 -3.87 4.93 16.23
CA LYS A 234 -5.11 5.68 16.42
C LYS A 234 -5.50 5.82 17.90
N ASP A 235 -5.10 4.88 18.76
CA ASP A 235 -5.51 4.84 20.16
C ASP A 235 -4.33 4.53 21.08
N SER A 236 -3.97 5.54 21.89
CA SER A 236 -2.84 5.47 22.82
C SER A 236 -2.98 4.37 23.88
N SER A 237 -4.19 3.86 24.14
CA SER A 237 -4.40 2.79 25.11
C SER A 237 -3.73 1.47 24.74
N TYR A 238 -3.42 1.26 23.45
CA TYR A 238 -2.75 0.04 22.96
C TYR A 238 -1.23 0.17 22.89
N HIS A 239 -0.68 1.36 23.09
CA HIS A 239 0.72 1.63 22.80
C HIS A 239 1.69 0.76 23.62
N GLU A 240 1.50 0.70 24.94
CA GLU A 240 2.37 -0.05 25.84
C GLU A 240 2.36 -1.56 25.54
N ASP A 241 1.21 -2.12 25.14
CA ASP A 241 1.07 -3.53 24.77
C ASP A 241 1.92 -3.91 23.54
N PHE A 242 2.14 -2.97 22.62
CA PHE A 242 2.75 -3.24 21.30
C PHE A 242 4.11 -2.58 21.08
N TYR A 243 4.60 -1.72 21.98
CA TYR A 243 5.95 -1.15 21.88
C TYR A 243 7.05 -2.21 21.66
N PRO A 244 7.14 -3.29 22.46
CA PRO A 244 8.20 -4.28 22.26
C PRO A 244 8.17 -4.92 20.87
N LEU A 245 6.96 -5.20 20.36
CA LEU A 245 6.77 -5.76 19.03
C LEU A 245 7.18 -4.78 17.93
N PHE A 246 6.80 -3.50 18.06
CA PHE A 246 7.16 -2.50 17.06
C PHE A 246 8.66 -2.19 17.07
N ILE A 247 9.32 -2.24 18.24
CA ILE A 247 10.79 -2.17 18.33
C ILE A 247 11.43 -3.33 17.56
N GLN A 248 10.91 -4.56 17.71
CA GLN A 248 11.37 -5.70 16.92
C GLN A 248 11.14 -5.48 15.41
N TYR A 249 10.00 -4.91 15.02
CA TYR A 249 9.70 -4.62 13.62
C TYR A 249 10.63 -3.57 12.99
N ILE A 250 11.24 -2.66 13.75
CA ILE A 250 12.29 -1.77 13.23
C ILE A 250 13.46 -2.59 12.63
N GLN A 251 13.72 -3.79 13.16
CA GLN A 251 14.76 -4.71 12.68
C GLN A 251 14.32 -5.63 11.53
N SER A 252 13.04 -5.57 11.12
CA SER A 252 12.50 -6.42 10.04
C SER A 252 13.27 -6.26 8.73
N ASP A 253 13.47 -7.37 8.02
CA ASP A 253 14.03 -7.41 6.66
C ASP A 253 13.02 -6.88 5.61
N THR A 254 11.72 -6.96 5.91
CA THR A 254 10.68 -6.32 5.09
C THR A 254 10.74 -4.81 5.27
N LEU A 255 11.17 -4.10 4.22
CA LEU A 255 11.41 -2.66 4.23
C LEU A 255 10.17 -1.87 4.67
N GLU A 256 8.99 -2.24 4.18
CA GLU A 256 7.72 -1.56 4.47
C GLU A 256 7.35 -1.67 5.95
N ILE A 257 7.47 -2.87 6.54
CA ILE A 257 7.21 -3.10 7.96
C ILE A 257 8.21 -2.30 8.80
N SER A 258 9.49 -2.38 8.44
CA SER A 258 10.55 -1.72 9.16
C SER A 258 10.43 -0.19 9.14
N ALA A 259 10.17 0.38 7.98
CA ALA A 259 9.95 1.81 7.82
C ALA A 259 8.71 2.27 8.60
N ARG A 260 7.61 1.51 8.53
CA ARG A 260 6.36 1.87 9.22
C ARG A 260 6.49 1.79 10.74
N ALA A 261 7.19 0.77 11.25
CA ALA A 261 7.47 0.60 12.67
C ALA A 261 8.38 1.71 13.20
N LEU A 262 9.40 2.13 12.45
CA LEU A 262 10.23 3.27 12.84
C LEU A 262 9.45 4.60 12.79
N GLN A 263 8.56 4.76 11.80
CA GLN A 263 7.71 5.94 11.69
C GLN A 263 6.77 6.07 12.89
N TYR A 264 6.19 4.96 13.35
CA TYR A 264 5.25 4.92 14.48
C TYR A 264 5.76 5.66 15.73
N PHE A 265 7.06 5.56 16.04
CA PHE A 265 7.67 6.27 17.16
C PHE A 265 7.87 7.77 16.83
N GLN A 266 6.82 8.57 16.97
CA GLN A 266 6.86 10.01 16.70
C GLN A 266 7.57 10.78 17.82
N PRO A 267 8.28 11.89 17.51
CA PRO A 267 8.99 12.70 18.51
C PRO A 267 8.12 13.12 19.71
N SER A 268 6.83 13.41 19.49
CA SER A 268 5.89 13.80 20.55
C SER A 268 5.67 12.74 21.62
N GLY A 269 5.81 11.45 21.27
CA GLY A 269 5.66 10.31 22.17
C GLY A 269 6.95 9.92 22.91
N LEU A 270 8.10 10.51 22.57
CA LEU A 270 9.41 10.13 23.12
C LEU A 270 9.76 10.86 24.42
N LYS A 271 8.77 11.25 25.23
CA LYS A 271 9.03 11.78 26.58
C LYS A 271 9.22 10.68 27.63
N ASP A 272 8.79 9.47 27.30
CA ASP A 272 8.91 8.30 28.16
C ASP A 272 10.35 7.74 28.13
N ALA A 273 10.99 7.68 29.30
CA ALA A 273 12.35 7.19 29.43
C ALA A 273 12.51 5.70 29.13
N ALA A 274 11.52 4.87 29.48
CA ALA A 274 11.54 3.44 29.18
C ALA A 274 11.45 3.19 27.66
N LEU A 275 10.62 3.97 26.97
CA LEU A 275 10.53 3.90 25.51
C LEU A 275 11.82 4.38 24.83
N GLN A 276 12.41 5.49 25.30
CA GLN A 276 13.72 5.94 24.81
C GLN A 276 14.78 4.83 24.93
N LYS A 277 14.80 4.14 26.07
CA LYS A 277 15.73 3.04 26.32
C LYS A 277 15.57 1.89 25.34
N LEU A 278 14.33 1.42 25.12
CA LEU A 278 14.05 0.36 24.14
C LEU A 278 14.54 0.74 22.72
N LEU A 279 14.39 2.01 22.34
CA LEU A 279 14.85 2.51 21.04
C LEU A 279 16.38 2.56 20.92
N VAL A 280 17.10 2.87 22.00
CA VAL A 280 18.57 2.86 22.02
C VAL A 280 19.11 1.44 22.02
N GLU A 281 18.53 0.54 22.83
CA GLU A 281 18.94 -0.86 22.94
C GLU A 281 18.86 -1.61 21.61
N VAL A 282 17.89 -1.27 20.75
CA VAL A 282 17.74 -1.91 19.43
C VAL A 282 18.75 -1.39 18.39
N MET A 283 19.35 -0.21 18.61
CA MET A 283 20.21 0.47 17.64
C MET A 283 21.37 -0.36 17.12
N PRO A 284 22.12 -1.16 17.91
CA PRO A 284 23.28 -1.91 17.41
C PRO A 284 22.97 -2.78 16.19
N GLY A 285 21.76 -3.34 16.10
CA GLY A 285 21.30 -4.17 14.99
C GLY A 285 20.76 -3.41 13.78
N LEU A 286 20.75 -2.07 13.80
CA LEU A 286 20.16 -1.24 12.75
C LEU A 286 21.20 -0.70 11.75
N SER A 287 20.71 -0.33 10.57
CA SER A 287 21.49 0.45 9.61
C SER A 287 21.81 1.84 10.16
N THR A 288 22.89 2.45 9.64
CA THR A 288 23.29 3.81 9.98
C THR A 288 22.15 4.83 9.82
N ASP A 289 21.36 4.70 8.76
CA ASP A 289 20.26 5.63 8.50
C ASP A 289 19.19 5.54 9.59
N LYS A 290 18.77 4.33 9.96
CA LYS A 290 17.79 4.11 11.04
C LYS A 290 18.32 4.60 12.39
N LYS A 291 19.61 4.35 12.69
CA LYS A 291 20.27 4.87 13.90
C LYS A 291 20.19 6.40 13.96
N ASN A 292 20.55 7.06 12.86
CA ASN A 292 20.50 8.51 12.77
C ASN A 292 19.07 9.05 12.87
N THR A 293 18.08 8.37 12.27
CA THR A 293 16.67 8.73 12.39
C THR A 293 16.18 8.68 13.84
N ILE A 294 16.58 7.66 14.63
CA ILE A 294 16.23 7.58 16.05
C ILE A 294 16.80 8.77 16.83
N ILE A 295 18.10 9.09 16.64
CA ILE A 295 18.73 10.23 17.31
C ILE A 295 18.05 11.55 16.90
N TRP A 296 17.71 11.70 15.62
CA TRP A 296 16.95 12.85 15.14
C TRP A 296 15.59 12.99 15.82
N LYS A 297 14.86 11.90 16.01
CA LYS A 297 13.58 11.92 16.73
C LYS A 297 13.75 12.35 18.19
N PHE A 298 14.83 11.96 18.87
CA PHE A 298 15.15 12.48 20.20
C PHE A 298 15.43 13.99 20.17
N ILE A 299 16.18 14.48 19.19
CA ILE A 299 16.44 15.92 19.02
C ILE A 299 15.11 16.69 18.83
N GLU A 300 14.23 16.19 17.96
CA GLU A 300 12.93 16.80 17.66
C GLU A 300 11.96 16.75 18.84
N SER A 301 12.00 15.69 19.66
CA SER A 301 11.19 15.59 20.87
C SER A 301 11.54 16.67 21.89
N GLY A 302 12.76 17.21 21.78
CA GLY A 302 13.29 18.21 22.70
C GLY A 302 13.58 17.66 24.10
N TYR A 303 13.63 16.34 24.27
CA TYR A 303 13.92 15.69 25.55
C TYR A 303 14.66 14.37 25.34
N ALA A 304 15.75 14.18 26.08
CA ALA A 304 16.41 12.90 26.29
C ALA A 304 16.87 12.85 27.73
N THR A 305 16.84 11.68 28.35
CA THR A 305 17.41 11.53 29.70
C THR A 305 18.94 11.50 29.65
N GLU A 306 19.58 11.78 30.77
CA GLU A 306 21.03 11.70 30.91
C GLU A 306 21.56 10.29 30.67
N ASP A 307 20.80 9.26 31.09
CA ASP A 307 21.12 7.86 30.84
C ASP A 307 21.15 7.55 29.34
N ILE A 308 20.19 8.09 28.58
CA ILE A 308 20.11 7.91 27.13
C ILE A 308 21.25 8.62 26.41
N VAL A 309 21.60 9.83 26.84
CA VAL A 309 22.79 10.53 26.32
C VAL A 309 24.06 9.73 26.59
N PHE A 310 24.23 9.23 27.81
CA PHE A 310 25.38 8.40 28.19
C PHE A 310 25.45 7.11 27.36
N GLU A 311 24.33 6.42 27.16
CA GLU A 311 24.27 5.19 26.39
C GLU A 311 24.62 5.43 24.91
N LEU A 312 24.12 6.52 24.31
CA LEU A 312 24.48 6.90 22.95
C LEU A 312 25.97 7.22 22.78
N LEU A 313 26.59 7.90 23.75
CA LEU A 313 28.04 8.14 23.76
C LEU A 313 28.81 6.83 23.89
N THR A 314 28.34 5.91 24.73
CA THR A 314 28.91 4.57 24.90
C THR A 314 28.87 3.78 23.60
N LEU A 315 27.72 3.76 22.92
CA LEU A 315 27.57 3.10 21.62
C LEU A 315 28.51 3.67 20.55
N PHE A 316 28.81 4.97 20.60
CA PHE A 316 29.84 5.56 19.74
C PHE A 316 31.24 5.05 20.09
N GLN A 317 31.62 5.04 21.37
CA GLN A 317 32.93 4.52 21.83
C GLN A 317 33.12 3.04 21.49
N GLU A 318 32.05 2.25 21.52
CA GLU A 318 32.03 0.84 21.10
C GLU A 318 32.00 0.63 19.57
N GLN A 319 32.14 1.70 18.80
CA GLN A 319 32.13 1.70 17.32
C GLN A 319 30.81 1.16 16.72
N LYS A 320 29.70 1.24 17.47
CA LYS A 320 28.35 0.88 17.00
C LYS A 320 27.67 2.04 16.28
N LEU A 321 28.11 3.26 16.55
CA LEU A 321 27.70 4.49 15.89
C LEU A 321 28.88 5.14 15.17
N ASN A 322 28.60 5.89 14.10
CA ASN A 322 29.65 6.56 13.32
C ASN A 322 29.77 8.05 13.70
N ILE A 323 30.72 8.74 13.08
CA ILE A 323 30.96 10.17 13.30
C ILE A 323 29.72 11.03 12.96
N GLY A 324 28.91 10.61 11.99
CA GLY A 324 27.64 11.27 11.66
C GLY A 324 26.66 11.21 12.83
N SER A 325 26.51 10.03 13.44
CA SER A 325 25.70 9.85 14.65
C SER A 325 26.24 10.67 15.82
N LEU A 326 27.56 10.73 16.04
CA LEU A 326 28.15 11.56 17.10
C LEU A 326 27.79 13.04 16.96
N ASN A 327 27.84 13.58 15.74
CA ASN A 327 27.41 14.95 15.47
C ASN A 327 25.93 15.18 15.85
N LEU A 328 25.07 14.18 15.67
CA LEU A 328 23.67 14.26 16.10
C LEU A 328 23.54 14.17 17.63
N ILE A 329 24.27 13.26 18.27
CA ILE A 329 24.30 13.14 19.74
C ILE A 329 24.68 14.49 20.38
N TYR A 330 25.70 15.17 19.84
CA TYR A 330 26.12 16.47 20.38
C TYR A 330 25.08 17.57 20.21
N ARG A 331 24.16 17.46 19.25
CA ARG A 331 23.02 18.36 19.11
C ARG A 331 21.88 18.04 20.08
N LEU A 332 21.83 16.80 20.58
CA LEU A 332 20.89 16.37 21.60
C LEU A 332 21.32 16.87 22.99
N ILE A 333 22.62 16.95 23.26
CA ILE A 333 23.18 17.38 24.54
C ILE A 333 22.80 18.83 24.87
N ARG A 334 22.36 19.02 26.12
CA ARG A 334 21.96 20.29 26.75
C ARG A 334 22.72 20.50 28.07
N PRO A 335 22.79 21.73 28.61
CA PRO A 335 23.57 22.03 29.82
C PRO A 335 23.23 21.10 30.99
N GLU A 336 21.95 20.78 31.18
CA GLU A 336 21.48 19.88 32.24
C GLU A 336 22.15 18.49 32.22
N HIS A 337 22.43 17.94 31.03
CA HIS A 337 23.08 16.63 30.90
C HIS A 337 24.54 16.64 31.37
N LEU A 338 25.20 17.81 31.38
CA LEU A 338 26.58 17.95 31.85
C LEU A 338 26.69 17.89 33.39
N ASN A 339 25.56 17.96 34.10
CA ASN A 339 25.55 17.71 35.53
C ASN A 339 25.66 16.22 35.87
N ASN A 340 25.44 15.33 34.89
CA ASN A 340 25.61 13.90 35.06
C ASN A 340 27.09 13.51 34.90
N GLN A 341 27.64 12.89 35.95
CA GLN A 341 29.05 12.51 36.00
C GLN A 341 29.45 11.51 34.90
N GLN A 342 28.58 10.57 34.54
CA GLN A 342 28.88 9.56 33.51
C GLN A 342 28.93 10.19 32.12
N VAL A 343 28.01 11.11 31.83
CA VAL A 343 28.03 11.90 30.58
C VAL A 343 29.31 12.72 30.49
N MET A 344 29.68 13.43 31.56
CA MET A 344 30.91 14.22 31.59
C MET A 344 32.16 13.39 31.39
N LEU A 345 32.30 12.27 32.11
CA LEU A 345 33.45 11.36 31.94
C LEU A 345 33.54 10.80 30.53
N ALA A 346 32.41 10.46 29.89
CA ALA A 346 32.39 10.00 28.52
C ALA A 346 32.87 11.09 27.55
N LEU A 347 32.42 12.34 27.74
CA LEU A 347 32.86 13.49 26.93
C LEU A 347 34.34 13.84 27.14
N GLU A 348 34.85 13.78 28.38
CA GLU A 348 36.28 13.95 28.67
C GLU A 348 37.13 12.87 27.99
N GLY A 349 36.67 11.61 27.99
CA GLY A 349 37.32 10.55 27.21
C GLY A 349 37.35 10.87 25.72
N LEU A 350 36.26 11.44 25.18
CA LEU A 350 36.16 11.82 23.77
C LEU A 350 36.94 13.11 23.41
N SER A 351 37.30 13.97 24.37
CA SER A 351 38.18 15.12 24.11
C SER A 351 39.64 14.70 23.91
N GLU A 352 40.02 13.53 24.41
CA GLU A 352 41.35 12.91 24.25
C GLU A 352 41.37 11.75 23.23
N HIS A 353 40.29 11.56 22.47
CA HIS A 353 40.13 10.49 21.47
C HIS A 353 41.27 10.46 20.44
N GLU A 354 41.65 9.32 19.87
CA GLU A 354 42.76 9.25 18.89
C GLU A 354 42.49 10.01 17.58
N ASP A 355 41.23 10.07 17.14
CA ASP A 355 40.78 10.84 15.98
C ASP A 355 40.71 12.35 16.32
N ALA A 356 41.51 13.15 15.59
CA ALA A 356 41.57 14.60 15.78
C ALA A 356 40.24 15.32 15.50
N TYR A 357 39.42 14.83 14.57
CA TYR A 357 38.11 15.38 14.31
C TYR A 357 37.20 15.20 15.52
N VAL A 358 37.18 14.01 16.12
CA VAL A 358 36.41 13.71 17.33
C VAL A 358 36.85 14.62 18.48
N ARG A 359 38.16 14.68 18.79
CA ARG A 359 38.68 15.58 19.84
C ARG A 359 38.25 17.03 19.67
N ASN A 360 38.45 17.57 18.47
CA ASN A 360 38.13 18.97 18.15
C ASN A 360 36.62 19.23 18.16
N LEU A 361 35.80 18.25 17.81
CA LEU A 361 34.35 18.35 17.87
C LEU A 361 33.87 18.37 19.34
N THR A 362 34.39 17.48 20.18
CA THR A 362 34.06 17.40 21.60
C THR A 362 34.51 18.64 22.37
N GLY A 363 35.74 19.11 22.15
CA GLY A 363 36.24 20.33 22.78
C GLY A 363 35.41 21.57 22.44
N ARG A 364 34.88 21.66 21.21
CA ARG A 364 33.94 22.72 20.81
C ARG A 364 32.60 22.62 21.53
N LEU A 365 32.09 21.41 21.77
CA LEU A 365 30.88 21.19 22.55
C LEU A 365 31.08 21.67 23.99
N LEU A 366 32.13 21.20 24.67
CA LEU A 366 32.41 21.56 26.07
C LEU A 366 32.63 23.07 26.23
N GLY A 367 33.46 23.68 25.38
CA GLY A 367 33.72 25.12 25.41
C GLY A 367 32.50 25.99 25.09
N LYS A 368 31.42 25.43 24.54
CA LYS A 368 30.14 26.14 24.36
C LYS A 368 29.38 26.31 25.68
N PHE A 369 29.58 25.42 26.64
CA PHE A 369 28.85 25.38 27.91
C PHE A 369 29.63 25.96 29.10
N GLU A 370 30.93 26.21 28.94
CA GLU A 370 31.78 26.91 29.93
C GLU A 370 31.61 28.44 29.91
N LYS A 371 30.87 28.99 28.94
CA LYS A 371 30.53 30.42 28.82
C LYS A 371 29.09 30.66 29.25
#